data_AF-A0A2G5T8Z1-F1
#
_entry.id   AF-A0A2G5T8Z1-F1
#
_cell.length_a   1.000
_cell.length_b   1.000
_cell.length_c   1.000
_cell.angle_alpha   90.00
_cell.angle_beta   90.00
_cell.angle_gamma   90.00
#
_symmetry.space_group_name_H-M   'P 1'
#
loop_
_entity.id
_entity.type
_entity.pdbx_description
1 polymer ?
#
loop_
_entity_poly.entity_id
_entity_poly.type
_entity_poly.pdbx_seq_one_letter_code
_entity_poly.pdbx_strand_id
1 'polypeptide(L)'
;MFSRYTDYDFEGFGLSNSAIKTWIKIVSFFDSICYTLIRYQFVLIAIAFLTNLFHIFILLQKSMRSNSVNVLMIGIAASDLFVMGYLVFQHPLELLASINEW
;
A
#
# COMPACT_ATOMS: atom_id res chain seq x y z
N MET A 1 7.70 14.76 -4.22
CA MET A 1 8.75 15.33 -5.08
C MET A 1 9.26 14.18 -5.94
N PHE A 2 9.21 14.27 -7.27
CA PHE A 2 9.81 13.23 -8.13
C PHE A 2 11.31 13.19 -7.85
N SER A 3 11.88 12.03 -7.49
CA SER A 3 13.34 11.92 -7.40
C SER A 3 13.91 11.99 -8.80
N ARG A 4 14.72 13.02 -9.08
CA ARG A 4 15.41 13.14 -10.38
C ARG A 4 16.67 12.28 -10.33
N TYR A 5 16.52 11.01 -10.66
CA TYR A 5 17.64 10.10 -10.84
C TYR A 5 18.54 10.57 -11.98
N THR A 6 19.84 10.53 -11.73
CA THR A 6 20.90 10.94 -12.66
C THR A 6 21.83 9.77 -12.94
N ASP A 7 22.66 9.92 -13.97
CA ASP A 7 23.65 8.88 -14.31
C ASP A 7 24.65 8.63 -13.16
N TYR A 8 24.91 9.65 -12.33
CA TYR A 8 25.79 9.56 -11.15
C TYR A 8 25.28 8.58 -10.08
N ASP A 9 23.97 8.38 -9.98
CA ASP A 9 23.37 7.47 -8.99
C ASP A 9 23.69 5.99 -9.28
N PHE A 10 24.19 5.69 -10.49
CA PHE A 10 24.47 4.33 -10.96
C PHE A 10 25.92 4.11 -11.42
N GLU A 11 26.78 5.11 -11.31
CA GLU A 11 28.16 5.07 -11.80
C GLU A 11 29.02 4.01 -11.08
N GLY A 12 28.74 3.76 -9.80
CA GLY A 12 29.44 2.76 -8.97
C GLY A 12 29.21 1.29 -9.36
N PHE A 13 28.28 1.01 -10.28
CA PHE A 13 27.97 -0.36 -10.71
C PHE A 13 28.79 -0.83 -11.92
N GLY A 14 29.64 0.02 -12.51
CA GLY A 14 30.44 -0.34 -13.70
C GLY A 14 29.60 -0.72 -14.92
N LEU A 15 28.36 -0.22 -14.99
CA LEU A 15 27.40 -0.53 -16.04
C LEU A 15 27.67 0.31 -17.30
N SER A 16 27.23 -0.20 -18.45
CA SER A 16 27.27 0.58 -19.70
C SER A 16 26.27 1.75 -19.66
N ASN A 17 26.55 2.81 -20.40
CA ASN A 17 25.67 3.99 -20.50
C ASN A 17 24.23 3.63 -20.96
N SER A 18 24.06 2.59 -21.77
CA SER A 18 22.73 2.12 -22.19
C SER A 18 21.99 1.39 -21.07
N ALA A 19 22.70 0.61 -20.25
CA ALA A 19 22.14 -0.02 -19.07
C ALA A 19 21.72 1.03 -18.03
N ILE A 20 22.57 2.02 -17.74
CA ILE A 20 22.26 3.11 -16.79
C ILE A 20 20.98 3.85 -17.21
N LYS A 21 20.85 4.24 -18.49
CA LYS A 21 19.63 4.88 -19.00
C LYS A 21 18.39 4.00 -18.88
N THR A 22 18.53 2.69 -19.03
CA THR A 22 17.42 1.75 -18.86
C THR A 22 17.00 1.67 -17.40
N TRP A 23 17.96 1.62 -16.47
CA TRP A 23 17.71 1.65 -15.03
C TRP A 23 17.01 2.94 -14.58
N ILE A 24 17.47 4.11 -15.02
CA ILE A 24 16.83 5.39 -14.71
C ILE A 24 15.35 5.40 -15.13
N LYS A 25 15.03 4.85 -16.31
CA LYS A 25 13.63 4.74 -16.77
C LYS A 25 12.80 3.80 -15.88
N ILE A 26 13.37 2.68 -15.48
CA ILE A 26 12.68 1.72 -14.59
C ILE A 26 12.39 2.37 -13.25
N VAL A 27 13.40 2.97 -12.61
CA VAL A 27 13.24 3.55 -11.28
C VAL A 27 12.27 4.74 -11.31
N SER A 28 12.38 5.62 -12.30
CA SER A 28 11.43 6.74 -12.47
C SER A 28 9.98 6.28 -12.71
N PHE A 29 9.79 5.14 -13.38
CA PHE A 29 8.46 4.52 -13.52
C PHE A 29 7.92 4.05 -12.17
N PHE A 30 8.72 3.34 -11.37
CA PHE A 30 8.33 2.95 -10.01
C PHE A 30 8.03 4.15 -9.13
N ASP A 31 8.84 5.21 -9.20
CA ASP A 31 8.62 6.45 -8.46
C ASP A 31 7.28 7.10 -8.81
N SER A 32 6.91 7.11 -10.09
CA SER A 32 5.61 7.61 -10.55
C SER A 32 4.44 6.79 -9.98
N ILE A 33 4.58 5.47 -9.93
CA ILE A 33 3.60 4.57 -9.31
C ILE A 33 3.50 4.87 -7.81
N CYS A 34 4.62 4.87 -7.09
CA CYS A 34 4.67 5.16 -5.67
C CYS A 34 4.04 6.51 -5.34
N TYR A 35 4.33 7.54 -6.13
CA TYR A 35 3.72 8.86 -5.96
C TYR A 35 2.20 8.83 -6.12
N THR A 36 1.71 8.11 -7.13
CA THR A 36 0.27 7.93 -7.36
C THR A 36 -0.36 7.15 -6.20
N LEU A 37 0.28 6.10 -5.72
CA LEU A 37 -0.18 5.29 -4.59
C LEU A 37 -0.25 6.11 -3.30
N ILE A 38 0.77 6.91 -2.99
CA ILE A 38 0.79 7.79 -1.81
C ILE A 38 -0.33 8.83 -1.91
N ARG A 39 -0.50 9.45 -3.09
CA ARG A 39 -1.56 10.44 -3.31
C ARG A 39 -2.95 9.88 -3.05
N TYR A 40 -3.20 8.63 -3.46
CA TYR A 40 -4.49 7.96 -3.27
C TYR A 40 -4.48 6.96 -2.11
N GLN A 41 -3.50 7.04 -1.22
CA GLN A 41 -3.28 6.06 -0.16
C GLN A 41 -4.52 5.91 0.72
N PHE A 42 -5.14 7.02 1.11
CA PHE A 42 -6.35 7.00 1.92
C PHE A 42 -7.52 6.26 1.24
N VAL A 43 -7.71 6.50 -0.06
CA VAL A 43 -8.77 5.85 -0.85
C VAL A 43 -8.50 4.34 -0.98
N LEU A 44 -7.23 3.97 -1.23
CA LEU A 44 -6.83 2.56 -1.34
C LEU A 44 -7.01 1.82 -0.01
N ILE A 45 -6.62 2.43 1.12
CA ILE A 45 -6.82 1.87 2.46
C ILE A 45 -8.32 1.70 2.76
N ALA A 46 -9.16 2.69 2.41
CA ALA A 46 -10.61 2.60 2.61
C ALA A 46 -11.24 1.45 1.79
N ILE A 47 -10.83 1.29 0.53
CA ILE A 47 -11.28 0.18 -0.33
C ILE A 47 -10.80 -1.17 0.23
N ALA A 48 -9.56 -1.26 0.69
CA ALA A 48 -8.99 -2.46 1.31
C ALA A 48 -9.76 -2.86 2.56
N PHE A 49 -10.07 -1.89 3.43
CA PHE A 49 -10.89 -2.10 4.62
C PHE A 49 -12.29 -2.62 4.25
N LEU A 50 -12.97 -1.98 3.29
CA LEU A 50 -14.31 -2.39 2.87
C LEU A 50 -14.31 -3.82 2.28
N THR A 51 -13.33 -4.13 1.46
CA THR A 51 -13.20 -5.44 0.80
C THR A 51 -12.98 -6.55 1.83
N ASN A 52 -12.08 -6.33 2.79
CA ASN A 52 -11.83 -7.29 3.87
C ASN A 52 -13.04 -7.44 4.80
N LEU A 53 -13.83 -6.39 5.01
CA LEU A 53 -15.08 -6.46 5.76
C LEU A 53 -16.11 -7.35 5.05
N PHE A 54 -16.30 -7.16 3.74
CA PHE A 54 -17.18 -8.02 2.94
C PHE A 54 -16.70 -9.46 2.91
N HIS A 55 -15.39 -9.68 2.81
CA HIS A 55 -14.80 -11.02 2.81
C HIS A 55 -15.15 -11.78 4.09
N ILE A 56 -15.00 -11.14 5.26
CA ILE A 56 -15.40 -11.72 6.55
C ILE A 56 -16.91 -11.98 6.58
N PHE A 57 -17.74 -11.04 6.14
CA PHE A 57 -19.20 -11.18 6.17
C PHE A 57 -19.68 -12.40 5.35
N ILE A 58 -19.09 -12.60 4.16
CA ILE A 58 -19.41 -13.74 3.29
C ILE A 58 -18.91 -15.05 3.91
N LEU A 59 -17.68 -15.08 4.41
CA LEU A 59 -17.08 -16.29 4.98
C LEU A 59 -17.69 -16.71 6.33
N LEU A 60 -18.28 -15.78 7.08
CA LEU A 60 -19.01 -16.07 8.31
C LEU A 60 -20.32 -16.84 8.10
N GLN A 61 -20.82 -16.95 6.86
CA GLN A 61 -22.03 -17.71 6.57
C GLN A 61 -21.87 -19.19 6.95
N LYS A 62 -22.93 -19.75 7.55
CA LYS A 62 -22.94 -21.09 8.18
C LYS A 62 -22.47 -22.22 7.25
N SER A 63 -22.70 -22.08 5.94
CA SER A 63 -22.29 -23.05 4.92
C SER A 63 -20.78 -23.09 4.66
N MET A 64 -20.05 -22.01 4.95
CA MET A 64 -18.65 -21.84 4.53
C MET A 64 -17.65 -22.06 5.67
N ARG A 65 -18.07 -21.94 6.94
CA ARG A 65 -17.17 -22.03 8.11
C ARG A 65 -16.63 -23.43 8.41
N SER A 66 -17.17 -24.48 7.79
CA SER A 66 -16.77 -25.86 8.08
C SER A 66 -15.48 -26.29 7.36
N ASN A 67 -14.96 -25.47 6.45
CA ASN A 67 -13.71 -25.73 5.74
C ASN A 67 -12.55 -24.98 6.41
N SER A 68 -11.45 -25.68 6.72
CA SER A 68 -10.25 -25.11 7.34
C SER A 68 -9.65 -23.96 6.53
N VAL A 69 -9.71 -24.03 5.19
CA VAL A 69 -9.25 -22.96 4.29
C VAL A 69 -10.06 -21.68 4.50
N ASN A 70 -11.37 -21.80 4.69
CA ASN A 70 -12.24 -20.64 4.90
C ASN A 70 -12.03 -20.01 6.28
N VAL A 71 -11.73 -20.83 7.31
CA VAL A 71 -11.36 -20.33 8.64
C VAL A 71 -10.02 -19.59 8.59
N LEU A 72 -9.03 -20.09 7.85
CA LEU A 72 -7.75 -19.40 7.64
C LEU A 72 -7.94 -18.07 6.90
N MET A 73 -8.77 -18.02 5.86
CA MET A 73 -9.08 -16.79 5.14
C MET A 73 -9.76 -15.74 6.02
N ILE A 74 -10.65 -16.14 6.95
CA ILE A 74 -11.22 -15.22 7.95
C ILE A 74 -10.12 -14.63 8.83
N GLY A 75 -9.17 -15.46 9.28
CA GLY A 75 -8.05 -15.00 10.10
C GLY A 75 -7.18 -13.96 9.39
N ILE A 76 -6.88 -14.18 8.10
CA ILE A 76 -6.11 -13.24 7.27
C ILE A 76 -6.91 -11.93 7.09
N ALA A 77 -8.18 -12.02 6.70
CA ALA A 77 -9.01 -10.83 6.51
C ALA A 77 -9.20 -10.03 7.80
N ALA A 78 -9.30 -10.70 8.96
CA ALA A 78 -9.36 -10.04 10.26
C ALA A 78 -8.05 -9.33 10.63
N SER A 79 -6.90 -9.96 10.34
CA SER A 79 -5.58 -9.34 10.50
C SER A 79 -5.45 -8.09 9.64
N ASP A 80 -5.87 -8.17 8.37
CA ASP A 80 -5.82 -7.03 7.47
C ASP A 80 -6.76 -5.90 7.91
N LEU A 81 -7.96 -6.21 8.42
CA LEU A 81 -8.85 -5.20 8.99
C LEU A 81 -8.24 -4.50 10.21
N PHE A 82 -7.51 -5.22 11.05
CA PHE A 82 -6.88 -4.62 12.23
C PHE A 82 -5.79 -3.62 11.83
N VAL A 83 -4.91 -4.01 10.91
CA VAL A 83 -3.83 -3.14 10.40
C VAL A 83 -4.41 -1.94 9.65
N MET A 84 -5.31 -2.17 8.70
CA MET A 84 -5.90 -1.08 7.91
C MET A 84 -6.78 -0.18 8.77
N GLY A 85 -7.52 -0.73 9.73
CA GLY A 85 -8.31 0.03 10.68
C GLY A 85 -7.45 1.00 11.51
N TYR A 86 -6.33 0.52 12.04
CA TYR A 86 -5.38 1.37 12.77
C TYR A 86 -4.87 2.54 11.91
N LEU A 87 -4.48 2.27 10.65
CA LEU A 87 -4.01 3.29 9.72
C LEU A 87 -5.09 4.32 9.37
N VAL A 88 -6.35 3.90 9.21
CA VAL A 88 -7.49 4.81 8.98
C VAL A 88 -7.76 5.71 10.18
N PHE A 89 -7.54 5.25 11.41
CA PHE A 89 -7.74 6.08 12.60
C PHE A 89 -6.59 7.06 12.84
N GLN A 90 -5.35 6.69 12.52
CA GLN A 90 -4.19 7.56 12.74
C GLN A 90 -4.11 8.71 11.73
N HIS A 91 -4.36 8.47 10.44
CA HIS A 91 -4.22 9.50 9.41
C HIS A 91 -5.07 10.78 9.64
N PRO A 92 -6.36 10.69 10.02
CA PRO A 92 -7.18 11.85 10.35
C PRO A 92 -6.75 12.51 11.66
N LEU A 93 -6.27 11.72 12.64
CA LEU A 93 -5.82 12.22 13.93
C LEU A 93 -4.55 13.07 13.78
N GLU A 94 -3.59 12.61 12.97
CA GLU A 94 -2.37 13.36 12.61
C GLU A 94 -2.72 14.64 11.83
N LEU A 95 -3.69 14.56 10.92
CA LEU A 95 -4.21 15.74 10.22
C LEU A 95 -4.82 16.75 11.21
N LEU A 96 -5.67 16.32 12.13
CA LEU A 96 -6.28 17.18 13.14
C LEU A 96 -5.25 17.78 14.10
N ALA A 97 -4.26 16.99 14.53
CA ALA A 97 -3.15 17.48 15.35
C ALA A 97 -2.34 18.56 14.61
N SER A 98 -2.03 18.35 13.32
CA SER A 98 -1.31 19.34 12.52
C SER A 98 -2.08 20.64 12.28
N ILE A 99 -3.43 20.60 12.30
CA ILE A 99 -4.28 21.79 12.18
C ILE A 99 -4.36 22.55 13.52
N ASN A 100 -4.28 21.84 14.65
CA ASN A 100 -4.41 22.41 15.99
C ASN A 100 -3.09 22.99 16.56
N GLU A 101 -1.97 22.80 15.87
CA GLU A 101 -0.67 23.42 16.18
C GLU A 101 -0.45 24.79 15.48
N TRP A 102 -1.46 25.30 14.75
CA TRP A 102 -1.54 26.66 14.22
C TRP A 102 -2.62 27.47 14.93
#